data_AF-A0A7J2LFM3-F1
#
_entry.id   AF-A0A7J2LFM3-F1
#
_cell.length_a   1.000
_cell.length_b   1.000
_cell.length_c   1.000
_cell.angle_alpha   90.00
_cell.angle_beta   90.00
_cell.angle_gamma   90.00
#
_symmetry.space_group_name_H-M   'P 1'
#
loop_
_entity.id
_entity.type
_entity.pdbx_description
1 polymer ?
#
loop_
_entity_poly.entity_id
_entity_poly.type
_entity_poly.pdbx_seq_one_letter_code
_entity_poly.pdbx_strand_id
1 'polypeptide(L)'
;MERLQESEYNLIGCCGIYCGACFAYRREISRKAKELKDLLEREKFRRIAKPFDWIGSYRDFSRWLSWLVRLTCDVCQTGGGNPFCSIRKCCQKK
;
A
#
# COMPACT_ATOMS: atom_id res chain seq x y z
N MET A 1 12.73 -20.69 16.57
CA MET A 1 11.63 -19.71 16.44
C MET A 1 12.09 -18.48 17.21
N GLU A 2 12.48 -17.40 16.53
CA GLU A 2 12.94 -16.17 17.20
C GLU A 2 11.78 -15.56 17.99
N ARG A 3 12.05 -15.10 19.21
CA ARG A 3 11.07 -14.41 20.04
C ARG A 3 10.90 -12.99 19.50
N LEU A 4 9.67 -12.62 19.14
CA LEU A 4 9.31 -11.26 18.77
C LEU A 4 9.58 -10.31 19.93
N GLN A 5 10.07 -9.11 19.63
CA GLN A 5 10.23 -8.06 20.64
C GLN A 5 8.86 -7.54 21.10
N GLU A 6 8.75 -6.99 22.31
CA GLU A 6 7.50 -6.45 22.91
C GLU A 6 6.75 -5.48 21.96
N SER A 7 7.50 -4.66 21.20
CA SER A 7 6.98 -3.70 20.23
C SER A 7 6.35 -4.34 18.99
N GLU A 8 6.74 -5.57 18.65
CA GLU A 8 6.24 -6.29 17.46
C GLU A 8 4.88 -6.94 17.71
N TYR A 9 4.52 -7.25 18.96
CA TYR A 9 3.20 -7.77 19.31
C TYR A 9 2.08 -6.79 18.93
N ASN A 10 2.36 -5.48 18.99
CA ASN A 10 1.43 -4.44 18.54
C ASN A 10 1.14 -4.48 17.03
N LEU A 11 1.95 -5.21 16.27
CA LEU A 11 1.73 -5.43 14.84
C LEU A 11 0.87 -6.66 14.54
N ILE A 12 0.54 -7.47 15.54
CA ILE A 12 -0.36 -8.61 15.36
C ILE A 12 -1.79 -8.10 15.31
N GLY A 13 -2.45 -8.29 14.17
CA GLY A 13 -3.84 -7.90 14.00
C GLY A 13 -4.77 -8.75 14.86
N CYS A 14 -6.02 -8.30 15.03
CA CYS A 14 -7.06 -9.07 15.71
C CYS A 14 -7.29 -10.49 15.16
N CYS A 15 -6.91 -10.72 13.90
CA CYS A 15 -6.96 -12.02 13.25
C CYS A 15 -5.73 -12.91 13.54
N GLY A 16 -4.76 -12.45 14.34
CA GLY A 16 -3.48 -13.14 14.55
C GLY A 16 -2.46 -12.95 13.43
N ILE A 17 -2.80 -12.23 12.35
CA ILE A 17 -1.88 -11.97 11.23
C ILE A 17 -0.91 -10.85 11.61
N TYR A 18 0.39 -11.10 11.42
CA TYR A 18 1.44 -10.11 11.65
C TYR A 18 1.48 -9.06 10.53
N CYS A 19 1.10 -7.82 10.85
CA CYS A 19 1.05 -6.71 9.91
C CYS A 19 2.44 -6.31 9.40
N GLY A 20 3.52 -6.59 10.13
CA GLY A 20 4.90 -6.31 9.70
C GLY A 20 5.28 -7.00 8.39
N ALA A 21 4.65 -8.13 8.05
CA ALA A 21 4.85 -8.82 6.77
C ALA A 21 4.06 -8.20 5.60
N CYS A 22 3.01 -7.43 5.89
CA CYS A 22 2.09 -6.89 4.87
C CYS A 22 2.75 -5.77 4.04
N PHE A 23 2.62 -5.85 2.72
CA PHE A 23 3.17 -4.84 1.80
C PHE A 23 2.61 -3.43 2.04
N ALA A 24 1.35 -3.31 2.47
CA ALA A 24 0.72 -2.01 2.72
C ALA A 24 1.21 -1.37 4.03
N TYR A 25 1.61 -2.18 5.03
CA TYR A 25 2.23 -1.69 6.26
C TYR A 25 3.71 -1.33 6.04
N ARG A 26 4.45 -2.17 5.31
CA ARG A 26 5.86 -1.91 4.96
C ARG A 26 6.04 -0.69 4.06
N ARG A 27 4.99 -0.30 3.31
CA ARG A 27 4.93 0.89 2.43
C ARG A 27 6.00 0.94 1.34
N GLU A 28 6.71 -0.17 1.09
CA GLU A 28 7.78 -0.23 0.09
C GLU A 28 7.23 0.02 -1.32
N ILE A 29 6.12 -0.63 -1.67
CA ILE A 29 5.41 -0.41 -2.94
C ILE A 29 4.99 1.06 -3.10
N SER A 30 4.42 1.67 -2.04
CA SER A 30 4.01 3.09 -2.06
C SER A 30 5.19 4.03 -2.28
N ARG A 31 6.32 3.80 -1.60
CA ARG A 31 7.55 4.59 -1.78
C ARG A 31 8.11 4.44 -3.20
N LYS A 32 8.22 3.22 -3.71
CA LYS A 32 8.70 2.97 -5.09
C LYS A 32 7.76 3.52 -6.15
N ALA A 33 6.45 3.43 -5.95
CA ALA A 33 5.47 4.06 -6.82
C ALA A 33 5.64 5.59 -6.86
N LYS A 34 5.91 6.21 -5.71
CA LYS A 34 6.17 7.66 -5.63
C LYS A 34 7.45 8.04 -6.37
N GLU A 35 8.55 7.34 -6.12
CA GLU A 35 9.83 7.55 -6.82
C GLU A 35 9.66 7.50 -8.34
N LEU A 36 8.96 6.48 -8.85
CA LEU A 36 8.69 6.34 -10.27
C LEU A 36 7.76 7.45 -10.80
N LYS A 37 6.70 7.79 -10.08
CA LYS A 37 5.76 8.85 -10.48
C LYS A 37 6.49 10.19 -10.62
N ASP A 38 7.28 10.56 -9.62
CA ASP A 38 8.03 11.82 -9.59
C ASP A 38 9.10 11.87 -10.70
N LEU A 39 9.71 10.73 -11.05
CA LEU A 39 10.62 10.61 -12.19
C LEU A 39 9.89 10.82 -13.53
N LEU A 40 8.77 10.13 -13.75
CA LEU A 40 7.99 10.24 -15.00
C LEU A 40 7.44 11.66 -15.22
N GLU A 41 7.06 12.35 -14.14
CA GLU A 41 6.62 13.75 -14.19
C GLU A 41 7.78 14.70 -14.57
N ARG A 42 8.97 14.52 -13.98
CA ARG A 42 10.18 15.29 -14.32
C ARG A 42 10.56 15.14 -15.79
N GLU A 43 10.51 13.91 -16.31
CA GLU A 43 10.80 13.62 -17.72
C GLU A 43 9.66 14.00 -18.68
N LYS A 44 8.54 14.54 -18.18
CA LYS A 44 7.33 14.83 -18.96
C LYS A 44 6.89 13.64 -19.81
N PHE A 45 7.07 12.42 -19.29
CA PHE A 45 6.97 11.16 -20.05
C PHE A 45 5.61 10.97 -20.73
N ARG A 46 4.53 11.53 -20.15
CA ARG A 46 3.19 11.55 -20.77
C ARG A 46 3.20 12.05 -22.22
N ARG A 47 4.09 12.98 -22.58
CA ARG A 47 4.21 13.52 -23.96
C ARG A 47 4.81 12.50 -24.92
N ILE A 48 5.67 11.62 -24.40
CA ILE A 48 6.39 10.59 -25.15
C ILE A 48 5.64 9.26 -25.10
N ALA A 49 4.65 9.10 -24.23
CA ALA A 49 3.87 7.86 -24.12
C ALA A 49 2.92 7.61 -25.31
N LYS A 50 2.47 8.67 -26.00
CA LYS A 50 1.46 8.61 -27.08
C LYS A 50 1.79 7.64 -28.23
N PRO A 51 3.04 7.54 -28.73
CA PRO A 51 3.40 6.57 -29.75
C PRO A 51 3.32 5.09 -29.29
N PHE A 52 3.15 4.85 -27.99
CA PHE A 52 3.13 3.51 -27.39
C PHE A 52 1.73 3.06 -26.96
N ASP A 53 0.66 3.64 -27.54
CA ASP A 53 -0.73 3.32 -27.17
C ASP A 53 -1.06 1.81 -27.32
N TRP A 54 -0.30 1.05 -28.12
CA TRP A 54 -0.40 -0.41 -28.24
C TRP A 54 0.00 -1.18 -26.96
N ILE A 55 0.83 -0.58 -26.09
CA ILE A 55 1.19 -1.15 -24.78
C ILE A 55 0.03 -0.98 -23.80
N GLY A 56 -0.74 0.11 -23.95
CA GLY A 56 -1.91 0.41 -23.16
C GLY A 56 -2.03 1.88 -22.79
N SER A 57 -3.09 2.19 -22.05
CA SER A 57 -3.44 3.56 -21.64
C SER A 57 -2.49 4.09 -20.58
N TYR A 58 -1.64 5.05 -20.94
CA TYR A 58 -0.80 5.77 -19.98
C TYR A 58 -1.65 6.46 -18.89
N ARG A 59 -2.86 6.89 -19.22
CA ARG A 59 -3.80 7.49 -18.26
C ARG A 59 -4.16 6.49 -17.16
N ASP A 60 -4.48 5.26 -17.53
CA ASP A 60 -4.88 4.24 -16.55
C ASP A 60 -3.67 3.74 -15.76
N PHE A 61 -2.50 3.62 -16.40
CA PHE A 61 -1.24 3.39 -15.70
C PHE A 61 -0.97 4.49 -14.65
N SER A 62 -1.08 5.76 -15.03
CA SER A 62 -0.87 6.90 -14.12
C SER A 62 -1.88 6.92 -12.96
N ARG A 63 -3.14 6.51 -13.21
CA ARG A 63 -4.16 6.35 -12.16
C ARG A 63 -3.79 5.24 -11.17
N TRP A 64 -3.38 4.07 -11.66
CA TRP A 64 -2.90 2.97 -10.82
C TRP A 64 -1.68 3.37 -9.99
N LEU A 65 -0.70 4.02 -10.62
CA LEU A 65 0.49 4.50 -9.94
C LEU A 65 0.15 5.50 -8.83
N SER A 66 -0.77 6.45 -9.10
CA SER A 66 -1.25 7.41 -8.10
C SER A 66 -1.99 6.73 -6.94
N TRP A 67 -2.73 5.65 -7.21
CA TRP A 67 -3.36 4.85 -6.16
C TRP A 67 -2.31 4.10 -5.33
N LEU A 68 -1.30 3.49 -5.95
CA LEU A 68 -0.20 2.81 -5.26
C LEU A 68 0.59 3.74 -4.34
N VAL A 69 0.80 5.00 -4.73
CA VAL A 69 1.42 6.01 -3.86
C VAL A 69 0.65 6.14 -2.54
N ARG A 70 -0.67 6.00 -2.56
CA ARG A 70 -1.56 6.11 -1.39
C ARG A 70 -1.81 4.77 -0.70
N LEU A 71 -1.21 3.68 -1.18
CA LEU A 71 -1.37 2.34 -0.61
C LEU A 71 -0.54 2.21 0.67
N THR A 72 -1.08 2.76 1.75
CA THR A 72 -0.51 2.68 3.09
C THR A 72 -1.54 2.09 4.04
N CYS A 73 -1.06 1.39 5.06
CA CYS A 73 -1.89 0.78 6.09
C CYS A 73 -1.25 1.02 7.45
N ASP A 74 -2.01 1.61 8.36
CA ASP A 74 -1.73 1.53 9.79
C ASP A 74 -2.36 0.25 10.33
N VAL A 75 -1.77 -0.36 11.34
CA VAL A 75 -2.23 -1.67 11.83
C VAL A 75 -3.73 -1.63 12.19
N CYS A 76 -4.43 -2.77 12.10
CA CYS A 76 -5.88 -2.77 12.28
C CYS A 76 -6.35 -2.25 13.65
N GLN A 77 -5.48 -2.35 14.66
CA GLN A 77 -5.69 -1.85 16.02
C GLN A 77 -5.69 -0.31 16.09
N THR A 78 -5.01 0.38 15.16
CA THR A 78 -4.91 1.85 15.10
C THR A 78 -5.74 2.47 13.98
N GLY A 79 -6.70 1.71 13.42
CA GLY A 79 -7.68 2.22 12.47
C GLY A 79 -7.46 1.83 11.02
N GLY A 80 -6.31 1.28 10.63
CA GLY A 80 -6.14 0.74 9.27
C GLY A 80 -6.66 -0.70 9.12
N GLY A 81 -6.03 -1.48 8.24
CA GLY A 81 -6.51 -2.79 7.82
C GLY A 81 -7.67 -2.71 6.81
N ASN A 82 -8.11 -3.87 6.31
CA ASN A 82 -9.21 -3.95 5.35
C ASN A 82 -10.52 -3.40 5.97
N PRO A 83 -11.13 -2.33 5.41
CA PRO A 83 -12.34 -1.72 5.97
C PRO A 83 -13.57 -2.66 5.96
N PHE A 84 -13.55 -3.69 5.11
CA PHE A 84 -14.62 -4.68 5.01
C PHE A 84 -14.38 -5.94 5.86
N CYS A 85 -13.28 -6.01 6.62
CA CYS A 85 -12.97 -7.16 7.47
C CYS A 85 -13.95 -7.32 8.65
N SER A 86 -14.63 -8.46 8.72
CA SER A 86 -15.57 -8.80 9.81
C SER A 86 -14.88 -8.93 11.17
N ILE A 87 -13.69 -9.54 11.22
CA ILE A 87 -12.90 -9.71 12.44
C ILE A 87 -12.51 -8.33 13.04
N ARG A 88 -12.05 -7.40 12.20
CA ARG A 88 -11.74 -6.02 12.61
C ARG A 88 -12.97 -5.34 13.20
N LYS A 89 -14.13 -5.45 12.54
CA LYS A 89 -15.40 -4.88 13.04
C LYS A 89 -15.82 -5.50 14.37
N CYS A 90 -15.62 -6.80 14.57
CA CYS A 90 -15.90 -7.48 15.83
C CYS A 90 -15.02 -6.93 16.96
N CYS A 91 -13.71 -6.81 16.72
CA CYS A 91 -12.76 -6.26 17.71
C CYS A 91 -13.04 -4.82 18.14
N GLN A 92 -13.65 -4.01 17.28
CA GLN A 92 -13.96 -2.61 17.55
C GLN A 92 -15.26 -2.41 18.34
N LYS A 93 -16.12 -3.43 18.44
CA LYS A 93 -17.40 -3.40 19.18
C LYS A 93 -17.25 -3.80 20.66
N LYS A 94 -16.02 -3.79 21.19
CA LYS A 94 -15.77 -4.08 22.60
C LYS A 94 -16.45 -3.08 23.50
#